data_AF-A0A936I6S5-F1
#
_entry.id   AF-A0A936I6S5-F1
#
_cell.length_a   1.000
_cell.length_b   1.000
_cell.length_c   1.000
_cell.angle_alpha   90.00
_cell.angle_beta   90.00
_cell.angle_gamma   90.00
#
_symmetry.space_group_name_H-M   'P 1'
#
loop_
_entity.id
_entity.type
_entity.pdbx_description
1 polymer ?
#
loop_
_entity_poly.entity_id
_entity_poly.type
_entity_poly.pdbx_seq_one_letter_code
_entity_poly.pdbx_strand_id
1 'polypeptide(L)'
;MRNTAVFGKGTATRTFLFIAAASILGACQTGPSPEEIARQKAEAENLRLTAELRSRDSLIGDMTLSFDDIEKNLELVRERKELVDKAADTELSLDQRKRIVRDLQLINGLMQDSRDRIAELTKRLDKSKIDASGLRKRLKDLDMQLAMRDSSITLMKSDLLAKDFQITQVNEKLTSIELEIAKREAVILQQETEINKAYMAMGTFKELETQGVLTKEGGLIGIGKRTEVREDVTHAKFKEVDVRTLHTVPLNAEKAKLVTDHPKGSYRLVEEDDKLAYLEIKDPEQFWKLSRYMVVEVK
;
A
#
# COMPACT_ATOMS: atom_id res chain seq x y z
N MET A 1 -104.39 -54.61 -41.37
CA MET A 1 -104.74 -56.04 -41.27
C MET A 1 -103.47 -56.87 -41.45
N ARG A 2 -103.26 -57.85 -40.56
CA ARG A 2 -102.46 -59.10 -40.63
C ARG A 2 -101.18 -59.11 -41.50
N ASN A 3 -99.99 -59.29 -40.90
CA ASN A 3 -99.38 -60.53 -40.38
C ASN A 3 -98.45 -61.21 -41.42
N THR A 4 -97.14 -60.98 -41.21
CA THR A 4 -95.98 -61.90 -41.21
C THR A 4 -95.61 -62.85 -42.36
N ALA A 5 -94.27 -62.97 -42.46
CA ALA A 5 -93.46 -64.15 -42.80
C ALA A 5 -93.01 -64.24 -44.28
N VAL A 6 -91.82 -64.74 -44.67
CA VAL A 6 -90.97 -65.83 -44.14
C VAL A 6 -89.52 -65.69 -44.67
N PHE A 7 -88.56 -65.98 -43.77
CA PHE A 7 -87.22 -66.63 -43.88
C PHE A 7 -86.41 -66.78 -45.19
N GLY A 8 -85.08 -66.72 -45.02
CA GLY A 8 -84.12 -67.67 -45.65
C GLY A 8 -82.72 -67.09 -45.93
N LYS A 9 -81.86 -66.85 -44.92
CA LYS A 9 -80.66 -67.63 -44.54
C LYS A 9 -79.44 -67.61 -45.50
N GLY A 10 -78.35 -67.01 -44.99
CA GLY A 10 -76.94 -67.32 -45.26
C GLY A 10 -76.08 -66.58 -44.22
N THR A 11 -75.80 -67.20 -43.06
CA THR A 11 -74.45 -67.60 -42.59
C THR A 11 -73.42 -66.45 -42.55
N ALA A 12 -72.76 -66.09 -41.45
CA ALA A 12 -72.53 -66.73 -40.17
C ALA A 12 -71.98 -65.69 -39.15
N THR A 13 -72.55 -65.70 -37.95
CA THR A 13 -71.84 -65.74 -36.65
C THR A 13 -71.06 -64.51 -36.15
N ARG A 14 -71.75 -63.77 -35.24
CA ARG A 14 -71.30 -63.28 -33.90
C ARG A 14 -70.19 -62.22 -33.86
N THR A 15 -70.09 -61.26 -32.94
CA THR A 15 -70.82 -60.77 -31.75
C THR A 15 -69.86 -59.71 -31.17
N PHE A 16 -70.36 -58.50 -30.88
CA PHE A 16 -69.82 -57.47 -29.96
C PHE A 16 -68.55 -56.71 -30.41
N LEU A 17 -68.60 -55.38 -30.58
CA LEU A 17 -68.70 -54.30 -29.58
C LEU A 17 -67.37 -54.09 -28.83
N PHE A 18 -66.69 -52.98 -29.17
CA PHE A 18 -65.62 -52.25 -28.46
C PHE A 18 -64.49 -53.07 -27.82
N ILE A 19 -63.24 -52.92 -28.28
CA ILE A 19 -62.03 -52.92 -27.42
C ILE A 19 -60.78 -52.46 -28.22
N ALA A 20 -60.02 -51.56 -27.57
CA ALA A 20 -58.59 -51.28 -27.68
C ALA A 20 -58.01 -50.57 -28.92
N ALA A 21 -58.34 -49.29 -29.06
CA ALA A 21 -57.29 -48.28 -29.25
C ALA A 21 -56.65 -47.99 -27.86
N ALA A 22 -55.77 -48.86 -27.39
CA ALA A 22 -55.06 -48.70 -26.11
C ALA A 22 -53.71 -49.40 -26.13
N SER A 23 -52.82 -49.01 -27.05
CA SER A 23 -51.44 -49.49 -27.08
C SER A 23 -50.52 -48.46 -27.73
N ILE A 24 -50.39 -47.28 -27.11
CA ILE A 24 -49.23 -46.34 -27.18
C ILE A 24 -49.23 -45.35 -25.97
N LEU A 25 -50.16 -45.44 -25.01
CA LEU A 25 -50.11 -44.65 -23.77
C LEU A 25 -49.43 -45.45 -22.64
N GLY A 26 -48.12 -45.65 -22.78
CA GLY A 26 -47.29 -46.27 -21.73
C GLY A 26 -45.88 -45.68 -21.64
N ALA A 27 -45.60 -44.59 -22.34
CA ALA A 27 -44.29 -43.97 -22.41
C ALA A 27 -44.39 -42.46 -22.19
N CYS A 28 -45.02 -42.03 -21.10
CA CYS A 28 -44.96 -40.67 -20.53
C CYS A 28 -45.75 -40.64 -19.21
N GLN A 29 -45.47 -41.52 -18.25
CA GLN A 29 -46.15 -41.45 -16.95
C GLN A 29 -45.39 -42.04 -15.76
N THR A 30 -44.08 -42.23 -15.86
CA THR A 30 -43.23 -42.36 -14.67
C THR A 30 -42.63 -40.98 -14.40
N GLY A 31 -43.18 -40.26 -13.43
CA GLY A 31 -42.50 -39.10 -12.85
C GLY A 31 -41.10 -39.51 -12.35
N PRO A 32 -40.21 -38.54 -12.10
CA PRO A 32 -38.85 -38.84 -11.66
C PRO A 32 -38.89 -39.79 -10.46
N SER A 33 -38.06 -40.83 -10.51
CA SER A 33 -37.94 -41.80 -9.43
C SER A 33 -37.54 -41.09 -8.12
N PRO A 34 -37.88 -41.65 -6.94
CA PRO A 34 -37.46 -41.08 -5.67
C PRO A 34 -35.94 -40.81 -5.59
N GLU A 35 -35.12 -41.62 -6.27
CA GLU A 35 -33.67 -41.42 -6.35
C GLU A 35 -33.29 -40.22 -7.23
N GLU A 36 -33.94 -40.02 -8.38
CA GLU A 36 -33.71 -38.85 -9.24
C GLU A 36 -34.13 -37.54 -8.56
N ILE A 37 -35.24 -37.54 -7.82
CA ILE A 37 -35.67 -36.38 -7.04
C ILE A 37 -34.64 -36.06 -5.94
N ALA A 38 -34.11 -37.08 -5.27
CA ALA A 38 -33.08 -36.92 -4.26
C ALA A 38 -31.76 -36.37 -4.85
N ARG A 39 -31.35 -36.86 -6.03
CA ARG A 39 -30.17 -36.35 -6.74
C ARG A 39 -30.35 -34.90 -7.19
N GLN A 40 -31.48 -34.56 -7.81
CA GLN A 40 -31.76 -33.17 -8.22
C GLN A 40 -31.77 -32.22 -7.02
N LYS A 41 -32.33 -32.65 -5.88
CA LYS A 41 -32.31 -31.85 -4.66
C LYS A 41 -30.89 -31.67 -4.11
N ALA A 42 -30.08 -32.73 -4.12
CA ALA A 42 -28.68 -32.69 -3.68
C ALA A 42 -27.80 -31.83 -4.60
N GLU A 43 -28.02 -31.86 -5.91
CA GLU A 43 -27.33 -31.01 -6.89
C GLU A 43 -27.72 -29.54 -6.71
N ALA A 44 -29.01 -29.24 -6.55
CA ALA A 44 -29.49 -27.89 -6.28
C ALA A 44 -28.93 -27.34 -4.96
N GLU A 45 -28.83 -28.18 -3.93
CA GLU A 45 -28.24 -27.81 -2.65
C GLU A 45 -26.73 -27.57 -2.77
N ASN A 46 -25.99 -28.43 -3.47
CA ASN A 46 -24.56 -28.22 -3.73
C ASN A 46 -24.30 -26.94 -4.52
N LEU A 47 -25.14 -26.65 -5.52
CA LEU A 47 -25.03 -25.43 -6.31
C LEU A 47 -25.29 -24.19 -5.44
N ARG A 48 -26.29 -24.25 -4.56
CA ARG A 48 -26.61 -23.19 -3.59
C ARG A 48 -25.44 -22.95 -2.63
N LEU A 49 -24.90 -24.02 -2.04
CA LEU A 49 -23.77 -23.94 -1.11
C LEU A 49 -22.51 -23.41 -1.81
N THR A 50 -22.23 -23.84 -3.04
CA THR A 50 -21.10 -23.34 -3.83
C THR A 50 -21.25 -21.85 -4.14
N ALA A 51 -22.45 -21.39 -4.48
CA ALA A 51 -22.72 -19.97 -4.71
C ALA A 51 -22.54 -19.14 -3.42
N GLU A 52 -22.98 -19.66 -2.28
CA GLU A 52 -22.80 -19.02 -0.97
C GLU A 52 -21.31 -18.93 -0.59
N LEU A 53 -20.54 -20.00 -0.79
CA LEU A 53 -19.10 -20.02 -0.55
C LEU A 53 -18.36 -19.02 -1.44
N ARG A 54 -18.69 -18.96 -2.74
CA ARG A 54 -18.07 -17.97 -3.66
C ARG A 54 -18.40 -16.54 -3.26
N SER A 55 -19.64 -16.27 -2.87
CA SER A 55 -20.03 -14.95 -2.38
C SER A 55 -19.30 -14.57 -1.09
N ARG A 56 -19.09 -15.54 -0.19
CA ARG A 56 -18.31 -15.37 1.04
C ARG A 56 -16.86 -15.03 0.72
N ASP A 57 -16.22 -15.84 -0.11
CA ASP A 57 -14.80 -15.69 -0.43
C ASP A 57 -14.54 -14.36 -1.17
N SER A 58 -15.45 -13.94 -2.05
CA SER A 58 -15.41 -12.62 -2.69
C SER A 58 -15.51 -11.48 -1.68
N LEU A 59 -16.45 -11.54 -0.72
CA LEU A 59 -16.58 -10.51 0.31
C LEU A 59 -15.32 -10.41 1.17
N ILE A 60 -14.74 -11.55 1.56
CA ILE A 60 -13.50 -11.59 2.33
C ILE A 60 -12.34 -10.97 1.54
N GLY A 61 -12.24 -11.27 0.25
CA GLY A 61 -11.24 -10.67 -0.64
C GLY A 61 -11.37 -9.15 -0.71
N ASP A 62 -12.56 -8.65 -1.02
CA ASP A 62 -12.84 -7.21 -1.12
C ASP A 62 -12.57 -6.47 0.21
N MET A 63 -12.91 -7.10 1.33
CA MET A 63 -12.63 -6.56 2.66
C MET A 63 -11.13 -6.50 2.95
N THR A 64 -10.36 -7.52 2.55
CA THR A 64 -8.91 -7.56 2.76
C THR A 64 -8.24 -6.41 2.01
N LEU A 65 -8.58 -6.21 0.74
CA LEU A 65 -8.07 -5.07 -0.04
C LEU A 65 -8.45 -3.72 0.58
N SER A 66 -9.68 -3.61 1.09
CA SER A 66 -10.14 -2.38 1.74
C SER A 66 -9.42 -2.11 3.06
N PHE A 67 -9.04 -3.15 3.82
CA PHE A 67 -8.23 -2.99 5.02
C PHE A 67 -6.82 -2.50 4.68
N ASP A 68 -6.20 -3.08 3.65
CA ASP A 68 -4.87 -2.65 3.20
C ASP A 68 -4.90 -1.18 2.75
N ASP A 69 -5.96 -0.74 2.08
CA ASP A 69 -6.17 0.67 1.73
C ASP A 69 -6.30 1.58 2.96
N ILE A 70 -7.09 1.18 3.96
CA ILE A 70 -7.24 1.94 5.21
C ILE A 70 -5.89 2.03 5.93
N GLU A 71 -5.15 0.93 6.02
CA GLU A 71 -3.84 0.91 6.69
C GLU A 71 -2.82 1.81 5.98
N LYS A 72 -2.79 1.81 4.65
CA LYS A 72 -1.97 2.75 3.86
C LYS A 72 -2.35 4.21 4.12
N ASN A 73 -3.65 4.52 4.16
CA ASN A 73 -4.12 5.86 4.50
C ASN A 73 -3.65 6.26 5.91
N LEU A 74 -3.76 5.35 6.90
CA LEU A 74 -3.35 5.60 8.29
C LEU A 74 -1.84 5.80 8.44
N GLU A 75 -1.03 5.13 7.62
CA GLU A 75 0.41 5.33 7.55
C GLU A 75 0.74 6.69 6.96
N LEU A 76 0.13 7.04 5.83
CA LEU A 76 0.33 8.35 5.22
C LEU A 76 -0.10 9.50 6.15
N VAL A 77 -1.18 9.32 6.90
CA VAL A 77 -1.60 10.27 7.96
C VAL A 77 -0.50 10.42 9.01
N ARG A 78 0.14 9.33 9.43
CA ARG A 78 1.22 9.35 10.44
C ARG A 78 2.42 10.15 9.93
N GLU A 79 2.90 9.84 8.73
CA GLU A 79 4.06 10.51 8.12
C GLU A 79 3.80 12.00 7.95
N ARG A 80 2.64 12.38 7.40
CA ARG A 80 2.27 13.78 7.17
C ARG A 80 2.12 14.55 8.47
N LYS A 81 1.53 13.93 9.48
CA LYS A 81 1.40 14.52 10.81
C LYS A 81 2.77 14.81 11.43
N GLU A 82 3.73 13.89 11.33
CA GLU A 82 5.08 14.10 11.87
C GLU A 82 5.77 15.32 11.24
N LEU A 83 5.57 15.55 9.94
CA LEU A 83 6.09 16.73 9.25
C LEU A 83 5.45 18.03 9.75
N VAL A 84 4.12 18.01 9.97
CA VAL A 84 3.39 19.16 10.53
C VAL A 84 3.83 19.46 11.97
N ASP A 85 3.96 18.44 12.80
CA ASP A 85 4.42 18.55 14.20
C ASP A 85 5.83 19.18 14.26
N LYS A 86 6.78 18.71 13.42
CA LYS A 86 8.15 19.28 13.36
C LYS A 86 8.17 20.74 12.91
N ALA A 87 7.29 21.12 11.99
CA ALA A 87 7.24 22.48 11.49
C ALA A 87 6.68 23.46 12.54
N ALA A 88 5.85 22.97 13.48
CA ALA A 88 5.21 23.81 14.49
C ALA A 88 6.20 24.46 15.50
N ASP A 89 7.44 23.97 15.61
CA ASP A 89 8.42 24.43 16.61
C ASP A 89 9.41 25.51 16.10
N THR A 90 9.24 25.99 14.87
CA THR A 90 10.15 26.97 14.25
C THR A 90 9.39 28.19 13.72
N GLU A 91 10.10 29.29 13.50
CA GLU A 91 9.52 30.45 12.83
C GLU A 91 9.27 30.12 11.35
N LEU A 92 8.00 30.08 10.95
CA LEU A 92 7.58 29.58 9.65
C LEU A 92 7.38 30.69 8.63
N SER A 93 8.01 30.52 7.46
CA SER A 93 7.73 31.28 6.24
C SER A 93 6.29 31.05 5.75
N LEU A 94 5.79 31.98 4.94
CA LEU A 94 4.46 31.88 4.33
C LEU A 94 4.28 30.60 3.51
N ASP A 95 5.31 30.14 2.81
CA ASP A 95 5.25 28.93 2.00
C ASP A 95 5.21 27.65 2.83
N GLN A 96 5.93 27.62 3.96
CA GLN A 96 5.82 26.51 4.92
C GLN A 96 4.43 26.44 5.53
N ARG A 97 3.83 27.59 5.86
CA ARG A 97 2.45 27.63 6.36
C ARG A 97 1.44 27.08 5.33
N LYS A 98 1.56 27.47 4.06
CA LYS A 98 0.71 26.91 2.99
C LYS A 98 0.86 25.40 2.83
N ARG A 99 2.09 24.86 2.99
CA ARG A 99 2.32 23.40 2.95
C ARG A 99 1.60 22.69 4.08
N ILE A 100 1.68 23.22 5.31
CA ILE A 100 0.97 22.67 6.46
C ILE A 100 -0.55 22.67 6.24
N VAL A 101 -1.14 23.73 5.68
CA VAL A 101 -2.59 23.76 5.33
C VAL A 101 -2.92 22.57 4.42
N ARG A 102 -2.15 22.37 3.36
CA ARG A 102 -2.38 21.29 2.39
C ARG A 102 -2.22 19.90 3.02
N ASP A 103 -1.19 19.71 3.84
CA ASP A 103 -0.99 18.44 4.56
C ASP A 103 -2.17 18.17 5.52
N LEU A 104 -2.71 19.19 6.20
CA LEU A 104 -3.89 19.05 7.06
C LEU A 104 -5.17 18.72 6.28
N GLN A 105 -5.38 19.32 5.10
CA GLN A 105 -6.50 18.98 4.22
C GLN A 105 -6.41 17.53 3.74
N LEU A 106 -5.22 17.09 3.31
CA LEU A 106 -4.96 15.71 2.94
C LEU A 106 -5.24 14.76 4.10
N ILE A 107 -4.70 15.04 5.30
CA ILE A 107 -4.95 14.25 6.51
C ILE A 107 -6.46 14.14 6.78
N ASN A 108 -7.20 15.25 6.77
CA ASN A 108 -8.66 15.22 6.99
C ASN A 108 -9.37 14.35 5.94
N GLY A 109 -8.98 14.47 4.67
CA GLY A 109 -9.52 13.67 3.57
C GLY A 109 -9.27 12.17 3.74
N LEU A 110 -8.04 11.78 4.11
CA LEU A 110 -7.67 10.37 4.38
C LEU A 110 -8.41 9.79 5.59
N MET A 111 -8.58 10.59 6.63
CA MET A 111 -9.33 10.19 7.82
C MET A 111 -10.80 9.97 7.48
N GLN A 112 -11.40 10.85 6.66
CA GLN A 112 -12.79 10.70 6.22
C GLN A 112 -12.97 9.50 5.29
N ASP A 113 -12.12 9.34 4.28
CA ASP A 113 -12.13 8.18 3.36
C ASP A 113 -12.05 6.86 4.14
N SER A 114 -11.15 6.79 5.13
CA SER A 114 -11.01 5.62 5.99
C SER A 114 -12.26 5.34 6.84
N ARG A 115 -12.91 6.37 7.41
CA ARG A 115 -14.17 6.22 8.15
C ARG A 115 -15.30 5.71 7.27
N ASP A 116 -15.46 6.30 6.10
CA ASP A 116 -16.51 5.94 5.15
C ASP A 116 -16.35 4.49 4.71
N ARG A 117 -15.11 4.04 4.47
CA ARG A 117 -14.79 2.64 4.16
C ARG A 117 -15.11 1.71 5.32
N ILE A 118 -14.70 2.02 6.56
CA ILE A 118 -15.02 1.19 7.73
C ILE A 118 -16.54 1.06 7.91
N ALA A 119 -17.29 2.17 7.76
CA ALA A 119 -18.75 2.16 7.88
C ALA A 119 -19.40 1.27 6.81
N GLU A 120 -18.95 1.38 5.56
CA GLU A 120 -19.45 0.55 4.46
C GLU A 120 -19.09 -0.93 4.65
N LEU A 121 -17.85 -1.24 5.05
CA LEU A 121 -17.42 -2.61 5.34
C LEU A 121 -18.21 -3.22 6.50
N THR A 122 -18.46 -2.45 7.55
CA THR A 122 -19.28 -2.89 8.69
C THR A 122 -20.70 -3.22 8.24
N LYS A 123 -21.32 -2.34 7.46
CA LYS A 123 -22.66 -2.54 6.90
C LYS A 123 -22.75 -3.77 6.00
N ARG A 124 -21.73 -4.00 5.16
CA ARG A 124 -21.64 -5.21 4.31
C ARG A 124 -21.53 -6.47 5.15
N LEU A 125 -20.68 -6.43 6.19
CA LEU A 125 -20.48 -7.56 7.09
C LEU A 125 -21.73 -7.90 7.90
N ASP A 126 -22.49 -6.90 8.35
CA ASP A 126 -23.74 -7.10 9.09
C ASP A 126 -24.87 -7.63 8.22
N LYS A 127 -24.92 -7.24 6.94
CA LYS A 127 -25.83 -7.83 5.96
C LYS A 127 -25.43 -9.26 5.57
N SER A 128 -24.16 -9.60 5.71
CA SER A 128 -23.67 -10.94 5.46
C SER A 128 -24.09 -11.85 6.61
N LYS A 129 -24.62 -13.05 6.30
CA LYS A 129 -24.92 -14.07 7.31
C LYS A 129 -23.65 -14.83 7.77
N ILE A 130 -22.48 -14.25 7.53
CA ILE A 130 -21.18 -14.90 7.74
C ILE A 130 -20.74 -14.67 9.18
N ASP A 131 -20.33 -15.74 9.85
CA ASP A 131 -19.59 -15.63 11.10
C ASP A 131 -18.16 -15.15 10.78
N ALA A 132 -17.94 -13.86 11.03
CA ALA A 132 -16.72 -13.15 10.69
C ALA A 132 -16.19 -12.36 11.89
N SER A 133 -16.14 -13.01 13.05
CA SER A 133 -15.63 -12.42 14.30
C SER A 133 -14.26 -11.76 14.14
N GLY A 134 -13.35 -12.36 13.37
CA GLY A 134 -12.04 -11.79 13.05
C GLY A 134 -12.09 -10.48 12.26
N LEU A 135 -12.94 -10.41 11.23
CA LEU A 135 -13.12 -9.19 10.42
C LEU A 135 -13.79 -8.08 11.24
N ARG A 136 -14.76 -8.42 12.09
CA ARG A 136 -15.39 -7.49 13.05
C ARG A 136 -14.37 -6.90 14.01
N LYS A 137 -13.47 -7.75 14.55
CA LYS A 137 -12.39 -7.30 15.42
C LYS A 137 -11.46 -6.33 14.69
N ARG A 138 -11.02 -6.66 13.47
CA ARG A 138 -10.14 -5.78 12.68
C ARG A 138 -10.80 -4.42 12.37
N LEU A 139 -12.08 -4.40 12.00
CA LEU A 139 -12.84 -3.15 11.82
C LEU A 139 -12.85 -2.29 13.09
N LYS A 140 -13.10 -2.92 14.25
CA LYS A 140 -13.08 -2.23 15.56
C LYS A 140 -11.70 -1.68 15.90
N ASP A 141 -10.64 -2.44 15.62
CA ASP A 141 -9.26 -2.01 15.87
C ASP A 141 -8.89 -0.82 14.97
N LEU A 142 -9.30 -0.84 13.69
CA LEU A 142 -9.12 0.29 12.76
C LEU A 142 -9.92 1.54 13.19
N ASP A 143 -11.15 1.36 13.65
CA ASP A 143 -11.99 2.45 14.15
C ASP A 143 -11.36 3.12 15.39
N MET A 144 -10.85 2.31 16.33
CA MET A 144 -10.13 2.81 17.50
C MET A 144 -8.87 3.58 17.12
N GLN A 145 -8.11 3.06 16.15
CA GLN A 145 -6.93 3.73 15.62
C GLN A 145 -7.24 5.08 14.95
N LEU A 146 -8.38 5.20 14.26
CA LEU A 146 -8.85 6.47 13.72
C LEU A 146 -9.23 7.44 14.82
N ALA A 147 -9.96 6.98 15.86
CA ALA A 147 -10.36 7.83 16.98
C ALA A 147 -9.15 8.41 17.74
N MET A 148 -8.12 7.60 17.96
CA MET A 148 -6.86 8.05 18.57
C MET A 148 -6.17 9.11 17.72
N ARG A 149 -6.06 8.89 16.40
CA ARG A 149 -5.42 9.85 15.48
C ARG A 149 -6.22 11.13 15.36
N ASP A 150 -7.55 11.05 15.32
CA ASP A 150 -8.42 12.22 15.26
C ASP A 150 -8.24 13.13 16.48
N SER A 151 -8.12 12.54 17.67
CA SER A 151 -7.81 13.26 18.90
C SER A 151 -6.45 13.97 18.78
N SER A 152 -5.43 13.28 18.26
CA SER A 152 -4.10 13.85 18.06
C SER A 152 -4.06 14.97 17.00
N ILE A 153 -4.83 14.83 15.91
CA ILE A 153 -4.97 15.86 14.87
C ILE A 153 -5.68 17.09 15.43
N THR A 154 -6.69 16.89 16.29
CA THR A 154 -7.40 17.98 16.95
C THR A 154 -6.48 18.79 17.86
N LEU A 155 -5.65 18.11 18.66
CA LEU A 155 -4.64 18.77 19.49
C LEU A 155 -3.63 19.55 18.64
N MET A 156 -3.09 18.92 17.60
CA MET A 156 -2.15 19.57 16.67
C MET A 156 -2.75 20.82 16.01
N LYS A 157 -4.02 20.78 15.58
CA LYS A 157 -4.73 21.95 15.05
C LYS A 157 -4.86 23.07 16.10
N SER A 158 -5.13 22.72 17.36
CA SER A 158 -5.20 23.68 18.45
C SER A 158 -3.85 24.37 18.69
N ASP A 159 -2.76 23.61 18.68
CA ASP A 159 -1.40 24.15 18.86
C ASP A 159 -1.01 25.08 17.70
N LEU A 160 -1.37 24.73 16.47
CA LEU A 160 -1.15 25.58 15.31
C LEU A 160 -1.96 26.88 15.37
N LEU A 161 -3.23 26.83 15.82
CA LEU A 161 -4.04 28.05 16.03
C LEU A 161 -3.42 28.97 17.09
N ALA A 162 -2.90 28.41 18.18
CA ALA A 162 -2.20 29.17 19.21
C ALA A 162 -0.93 29.87 18.69
N LYS A 163 -0.36 29.39 17.58
CA LYS A 163 0.82 29.96 16.89
C LYS A 163 0.43 30.84 15.68
N ASP A 164 -0.75 31.46 15.75
CA ASP A 164 -1.31 32.40 14.76
C ASP A 164 -1.44 31.82 13.34
N PHE A 165 -1.70 30.51 13.25
CA PHE A 165 -1.96 29.89 11.96
C PHE A 165 -3.41 30.07 11.56
N GLN A 166 -3.66 30.64 10.37
CA GLN A 166 -5.01 30.72 9.81
C GLN A 166 -5.44 29.36 9.24
N ILE A 167 -6.01 28.50 10.10
CA ILE A 167 -6.49 27.14 9.75
C ILE A 167 -7.86 27.17 9.04
N THR A 168 -8.47 28.33 8.81
CA THR A 168 -9.83 28.43 8.25
C THR A 168 -9.99 27.74 6.88
N GLN A 169 -8.93 27.63 6.09
CA GLN A 169 -8.90 26.92 4.79
C GLN A 169 -8.83 25.37 4.93
N VAL A 170 -8.45 24.84 6.10
CA VAL A 170 -8.30 23.39 6.33
C VAL A 170 -9.63 22.63 6.33
N ASN A 171 -10.75 23.34 6.54
CA ASN A 171 -12.09 22.76 6.53
C ASN A 171 -12.64 22.55 5.11
N GLU A 172 -11.96 23.04 4.07
CA GLU A 172 -12.33 22.76 2.69
C GLU A 172 -12.15 21.26 2.42
N LYS A 173 -13.25 20.60 2.03
CA LYS A 173 -13.26 19.16 1.76
C LYS A 173 -12.61 18.92 0.40
N LEU A 174 -11.55 18.12 0.38
CA LEU A 174 -11.01 17.58 -0.88
C LEU A 174 -12.08 16.72 -1.56
N THR A 175 -12.30 16.96 -2.84
CA THR A 175 -13.05 16.02 -3.69
C THR A 175 -12.27 14.71 -3.80
N SER A 176 -12.95 13.63 -4.24
CA SER A 176 -12.28 12.33 -4.43
C SER A 176 -11.10 12.42 -5.41
N ILE A 177 -11.19 13.26 -6.45
CA ILE A 177 -10.11 13.43 -7.43
C ILE A 177 -8.93 14.19 -6.82
N GLU A 178 -9.19 15.30 -6.12
CA GLU A 178 -8.15 16.08 -5.45
C GLU A 178 -7.44 15.27 -4.37
N LEU A 179 -8.19 14.44 -3.62
CA LEU A 179 -7.61 13.54 -2.64
C LEU A 179 -6.65 12.53 -3.28
N GLU A 180 -7.02 11.92 -4.41
CA GLU A 180 -6.15 10.99 -5.13
C GLU A 180 -4.91 11.67 -5.71
N ILE A 181 -5.03 12.91 -6.21
CA ILE A 181 -3.88 13.70 -6.66
C ILE A 181 -2.94 13.97 -5.47
N ALA A 182 -3.47 14.47 -4.36
CA ALA A 182 -2.68 14.77 -3.18
C ALA A 182 -2.00 13.53 -2.59
N LYS A 183 -2.66 12.37 -2.58
CA LYS A 183 -2.05 11.06 -2.23
C LYS A 183 -0.85 10.74 -3.13
N ARG A 184 -0.99 10.91 -4.45
CA ARG A 184 0.10 10.64 -5.41
C ARG A 184 1.26 11.60 -5.24
N GLU A 185 0.99 12.90 -5.13
CA GLU A 185 2.01 13.90 -4.84
C GLU A 185 2.77 13.55 -3.56
N ALA A 186 2.06 13.09 -2.54
CA ALA A 186 2.67 12.72 -1.28
C ALA A 186 3.65 11.54 -1.43
N VAL A 187 3.25 10.50 -2.18
CA VAL A 187 4.11 9.34 -2.49
C VAL A 187 5.30 9.74 -3.36
N ILE A 188 5.09 10.60 -4.36
CA ILE A 188 6.18 11.11 -5.22
C ILE A 188 7.22 11.83 -4.38
N LEU A 189 6.80 12.73 -3.48
CA LEU A 189 7.72 13.47 -2.61
C LEU A 189 8.51 12.53 -1.67
N GLN A 190 7.88 11.48 -1.16
CA GLN A 190 8.56 10.47 -0.34
C GLN A 190 9.60 9.71 -1.18
N GLN A 191 9.22 9.26 -2.37
CA GLN A 191 10.12 8.57 -3.30
C GLN A 191 11.28 9.46 -3.72
N GLU A 192 11.03 10.74 -4.03
CA GLU A 192 12.07 11.71 -4.32
C GLU A 192 13.04 11.87 -3.16
N THR A 193 12.54 11.94 -1.92
CA THR A 193 13.38 12.05 -0.73
C THR A 193 14.29 10.83 -0.57
N GLU A 194 13.75 9.62 -0.74
CA GLU A 194 14.54 8.39 -0.64
C GLU A 194 15.53 8.23 -1.80
N ILE A 195 15.13 8.54 -3.03
CA ILE A 195 16.01 8.48 -4.21
C ILE A 195 17.16 9.48 -4.10
N ASN A 196 16.95 10.62 -3.43
CA ASN A 196 17.96 11.65 -3.25
C ASN A 196 18.77 11.50 -1.95
N LYS A 197 18.54 10.44 -1.17
CA LYS A 197 19.32 10.15 0.04
C LYS A 197 20.69 9.56 -0.32
N ALA A 198 21.72 10.07 0.32
CA ALA A 198 23.08 9.54 0.30
C ALA A 198 23.68 9.56 1.71
N TYR A 199 24.83 8.92 1.87
CA TYR A 199 25.46 8.66 3.15
C TYR A 199 26.90 9.16 3.14
N MET A 200 27.26 10.02 4.09
CA MET A 200 28.56 10.65 4.18
C MET A 200 29.25 10.35 5.51
N ALA A 201 30.54 10.02 5.46
CA ALA A 201 31.42 9.99 6.62
C ALA A 201 32.71 10.75 6.32
N MET A 202 33.19 11.54 7.27
CA MET A 202 34.41 12.32 7.13
C MET A 202 35.14 12.36 8.47
N GLY A 203 36.45 12.16 8.42
CA GLY A 203 37.29 12.20 9.61
C GLY A 203 38.70 11.70 9.32
N THR A 204 39.54 11.68 10.33
CA THR A 204 40.84 11.00 10.26
C THR A 204 40.63 9.50 10.12
N PHE A 205 41.64 8.79 9.59
CA PHE A 205 41.59 7.33 9.50
C PHE A 205 41.24 6.68 10.85
N LYS A 206 41.83 7.16 11.95
CA LYS A 206 41.61 6.61 13.29
C LYS A 206 40.17 6.80 13.78
N GLU A 207 39.56 7.94 13.49
CA GLU A 207 38.16 8.21 13.84
C GLU A 207 37.22 7.31 13.04
N LEU A 208 37.44 7.24 11.72
CA LEU A 208 36.61 6.43 10.82
C LEU A 208 36.80 4.92 11.06
N GLU A 209 37.99 4.47 11.45
CA GLU A 209 38.25 3.09 11.90
C GLU A 209 37.52 2.79 13.22
N THR A 210 37.59 3.71 14.19
CA THR A 210 36.89 3.59 15.48
C THR A 210 35.36 3.57 15.31
N GLN A 211 34.84 4.34 14.36
CA GLN A 211 33.41 4.35 14.00
C GLN A 211 32.99 3.08 13.25
N GLY A 212 33.95 2.28 12.77
CA GLY A 212 33.70 1.08 11.97
C GLY A 212 33.34 1.37 10.52
N VAL A 213 33.75 2.53 10.00
CA VAL A 213 33.56 2.93 8.59
C VAL A 213 34.73 2.45 7.72
N LEU A 214 35.96 2.60 8.21
CA LEU A 214 37.17 2.24 7.49
C LEU A 214 37.91 1.05 8.11
N THR A 215 38.68 0.36 7.28
CA THR A 215 39.61 -0.69 7.66
C THR A 215 40.86 -0.60 6.80
N LYS A 216 41.92 -1.32 7.21
CA LYS A 216 43.13 -1.51 6.42
C LYS A 216 43.22 -2.96 5.96
N GLU A 217 42.90 -3.18 4.70
CA GLU A 217 42.90 -4.50 4.08
C GLU A 217 44.01 -4.66 3.04
N GLY A 218 44.34 -5.93 2.75
CA GLY A 218 45.41 -6.31 1.82
C GLY A 218 46.82 -6.24 2.41
N GLY A 219 47.79 -6.76 1.62
CA GLY A 219 49.21 -6.75 1.95
C GLY A 219 49.71 -7.93 2.80
N LEU A 220 50.90 -8.43 2.49
CA LEU A 220 51.57 -9.47 3.26
C LEU A 220 52.39 -8.80 4.39
N ILE A 221 52.10 -9.13 5.65
CA ILE A 221 52.82 -8.63 6.84
C ILE A 221 52.91 -7.09 6.87
N GLY A 222 51.77 -6.40 6.71
CA GLY A 222 51.68 -4.95 6.88
C GLY A 222 52.20 -4.10 5.71
N ILE A 223 52.85 -4.69 4.72
CA ILE A 223 53.31 -4.00 3.50
C ILE A 223 52.20 -4.08 2.45
N GLY A 224 51.73 -2.93 1.96
CA GLY A 224 50.71 -2.84 0.92
C GLY A 224 49.26 -2.74 1.41
N LYS A 225 49.02 -2.51 2.71
CA LYS A 225 47.69 -2.25 3.27
C LYS A 225 47.07 -1.00 2.63
N ARG A 226 45.83 -1.12 2.14
CA ARG A 226 45.05 -0.02 1.57
C ARG A 226 43.91 0.34 2.52
N THR A 227 43.62 1.63 2.62
CA THR A 227 42.43 2.13 3.33
C THR A 227 41.21 1.84 2.48
N GLU A 228 40.26 1.08 3.02
CA GLU A 228 39.03 0.68 2.33
C GLU A 228 37.82 0.81 3.27
N VAL A 229 36.64 0.97 2.68
CA VAL A 229 35.37 0.97 3.44
C VAL A 229 35.08 -0.47 3.86
N ARG A 230 34.68 -0.65 5.11
CA ARG A 230 34.34 -1.99 5.62
C ARG A 230 33.15 -2.58 4.87
N GLU A 231 33.24 -3.86 4.50
CA GLU A 231 32.14 -4.57 3.81
C GLU A 231 30.88 -4.69 4.68
N ASP A 232 31.03 -4.75 6.01
CA ASP A 232 29.92 -4.89 6.98
C ASP A 232 29.38 -3.55 7.50
N VAL A 233 29.76 -2.42 6.90
CA VAL A 233 29.34 -1.11 7.37
C VAL A 233 27.84 -0.88 7.17
N THR A 234 27.18 -0.33 8.18
CA THR A 234 25.74 0.00 8.14
C THR A 234 25.53 1.49 7.95
N HIS A 235 24.38 1.87 7.37
CA HIS A 235 23.99 3.27 7.13
C HIS A 235 24.05 4.12 8.41
N ALA A 236 23.78 3.51 9.58
CA ALA A 236 23.79 4.16 10.89
C ALA A 236 25.15 4.74 11.31
N LYS A 237 26.24 4.37 10.63
CA LYS A 237 27.58 4.92 10.86
C LYS A 237 27.88 6.17 10.02
N PHE A 238 26.97 6.54 9.13
CA PHE A 238 27.09 7.68 8.24
C PHE A 238 26.08 8.76 8.61
N LYS A 239 26.41 9.99 8.21
CA LYS A 239 25.47 11.10 8.18
C LYS A 239 24.64 11.01 6.90
N GLU A 240 23.31 10.99 7.02
CA GLU A 240 22.41 11.12 5.88
C GLU A 240 22.51 12.53 5.28
N VAL A 241 22.57 12.61 3.95
CA VAL A 241 22.66 13.84 3.18
C VAL A 241 21.73 13.79 1.97
N ASP A 242 21.20 14.95 1.55
CA ASP A 242 20.41 15.08 0.31
C ASP A 242 21.33 15.52 -0.83
N VAL A 243 21.46 14.67 -1.84
CA VAL A 243 22.37 14.88 -2.98
C VAL A 243 22.05 16.13 -3.81
N ARG A 244 20.83 16.66 -3.72
CA ARG A 244 20.41 17.86 -4.45
C ARG A 244 20.93 19.14 -3.82
N THR A 245 21.30 19.07 -2.54
CA THR A 245 21.70 20.25 -1.74
C THR A 245 23.15 20.21 -1.31
N LEU A 246 23.75 19.01 -1.26
CA LEU A 246 25.15 18.84 -0.90
C LEU A 246 26.05 19.12 -2.11
N HIS A 247 26.41 20.39 -2.28
CA HIS A 247 27.35 20.83 -3.32
C HIS A 247 28.78 20.98 -2.83
N THR A 248 28.97 21.23 -1.54
CA THR A 248 30.28 21.48 -0.94
C THR A 248 30.42 20.76 0.39
N VAL A 249 31.57 20.13 0.62
CA VAL A 249 31.92 19.46 1.88
C VAL A 249 33.13 20.17 2.47
N PRO A 250 32.99 20.90 3.59
CA PRO A 250 34.13 21.57 4.21
C PRO A 250 35.11 20.52 4.76
N LEU A 251 36.39 20.68 4.43
CA LEU A 251 37.45 19.76 4.81
C LEU A 251 38.34 20.36 5.91
N ASN A 252 38.78 21.61 5.72
CA ASN A 252 39.67 22.34 6.64
C ASN A 252 40.89 21.53 7.08
N ALA A 253 41.55 20.86 6.12
CA ALA A 253 42.65 19.93 6.39
C ALA A 253 43.88 20.23 5.52
N GLU A 254 45.05 19.71 5.88
CA GLU A 254 46.24 19.82 5.03
C GLU A 254 46.14 18.85 3.85
N LYS A 255 45.59 17.66 4.09
CA LYS A 255 45.39 16.64 3.05
C LYS A 255 44.02 15.99 3.21
N ALA A 256 43.38 15.70 2.09
CA ALA A 256 42.15 14.93 2.05
C ALA A 256 42.22 13.87 0.96
N LYS A 257 41.65 12.70 1.25
CA LYS A 257 41.52 11.60 0.30
C LYS A 257 40.07 11.14 0.29
N LEU A 258 39.46 11.18 -0.88
CA LEU A 258 38.19 10.50 -1.13
C LEU A 258 38.48 8.99 -1.23
N VAL A 259 37.99 8.22 -0.27
CA VAL A 259 38.24 6.77 -0.15
C VAL A 259 37.28 5.99 -1.04
N THR A 260 36.04 6.45 -1.17
CA THR A 260 35.03 5.87 -2.07
C THR A 260 35.27 6.29 -3.52
N ASP A 261 34.89 5.42 -4.45
CA ASP A 261 35.08 5.70 -5.88
C ASP A 261 33.98 6.61 -6.43
N HIS A 262 34.40 7.78 -6.91
CA HIS A 262 33.55 8.73 -7.61
C HIS A 262 34.24 9.19 -8.91
N PRO A 263 33.50 9.45 -10.00
CA PRO A 263 34.11 9.89 -11.25
C PRO A 263 34.94 11.17 -11.06
N LYS A 264 36.22 11.17 -11.45
CA LYS A 264 37.15 12.31 -11.25
C LYS A 264 36.64 13.65 -11.80
N GLY A 265 35.79 13.62 -12.84
CA GLY A 265 35.18 14.82 -13.43
C GLY A 265 34.07 15.44 -12.59
N SER A 266 33.45 14.65 -11.69
CA SER A 266 32.25 15.04 -10.93
C SER A 266 32.54 15.87 -9.68
N TYR A 267 33.80 15.95 -9.24
CA TYR A 267 34.22 16.74 -8.08
C TYR A 267 35.59 17.39 -8.28
N ARG A 268 35.96 18.31 -7.39
CA ARG A 268 37.33 18.80 -7.22
C ARG A 268 37.59 19.18 -5.77
N LEU A 269 38.85 19.18 -5.39
CA LEU A 269 39.31 19.73 -4.12
C LEU A 269 39.71 21.18 -4.34
N VAL A 270 39.27 22.09 -3.47
CA VAL A 270 39.57 23.51 -3.54
C VAL A 270 40.46 23.90 -2.36
N GLU A 271 41.55 24.59 -2.68
CA GLU A 271 42.52 25.11 -1.71
C GLU A 271 42.31 26.62 -1.52
N GLU A 272 42.29 27.06 -0.26
CA GLU A 272 42.27 28.46 0.15
C GLU A 272 43.26 28.63 1.31
N ASP A 273 44.01 29.73 1.34
CA ASP A 273 44.97 30.05 2.41
C ASP A 273 45.93 28.89 2.76
N ASP A 274 46.51 28.25 1.74
CA ASP A 274 47.42 27.09 1.84
C ASP A 274 46.84 25.84 2.55
N LYS A 275 45.50 25.72 2.61
CA LYS A 275 44.80 24.54 3.14
C LYS A 275 43.73 24.04 2.17
N LEU A 276 43.40 22.75 2.25
CA LEU A 276 42.22 22.22 1.57
C LEU A 276 40.97 22.70 2.30
N ALA A 277 40.30 23.67 1.70
CA ALA A 277 39.11 24.30 2.26
C ALA A 277 37.91 23.37 2.15
N TYR A 278 37.60 22.90 0.94
CA TYR A 278 36.42 22.07 0.68
C TYR A 278 36.55 21.13 -0.52
N LEU A 279 35.74 20.07 -0.53
CA LEU A 279 35.43 19.28 -1.71
C LEU A 279 34.19 19.87 -2.38
N GLU A 280 34.31 20.25 -3.65
CA GLU A 280 33.20 20.72 -4.47
C GLU A 280 32.68 19.60 -5.36
N ILE A 281 31.39 19.28 -5.24
CA ILE A 281 30.66 18.38 -6.11
C ILE A 281 30.11 19.21 -7.28
N LYS A 282 30.76 19.11 -8.44
CA LYS A 282 30.42 19.85 -9.66
C LYS A 282 29.19 19.27 -10.36
N ASP A 283 29.06 17.95 -10.33
CA ASP A 283 27.97 17.22 -10.96
C ASP A 283 27.47 16.16 -9.97
N PRO A 284 26.43 16.47 -9.18
CA PRO A 284 25.88 15.54 -8.20
C PRO A 284 25.41 14.23 -8.82
N GLU A 285 24.79 14.26 -10.00
CA GLU A 285 24.29 13.03 -10.65
C GLU A 285 25.45 12.10 -10.99
N GLN A 286 26.52 12.63 -11.59
CA GLN A 286 27.71 11.82 -11.90
C GLN A 286 28.46 11.41 -10.64
N PHE A 287 28.53 12.29 -9.62
CA PHE A 287 29.23 12.00 -8.38
C PHE A 287 28.60 10.80 -7.66
N TRP A 288 27.28 10.78 -7.52
CA TRP A 288 26.55 9.73 -6.80
C TRP A 288 26.19 8.51 -7.67
N LYS A 289 26.63 8.47 -8.92
CA LYS A 289 26.28 7.42 -9.90
C LYS A 289 26.82 6.04 -9.52
N LEU A 290 28.06 5.98 -9.04
CA LEU A 290 28.74 4.70 -8.74
C LEU A 290 28.47 4.23 -7.31
N SER A 291 28.29 5.18 -6.39
CA SER A 291 28.11 4.92 -4.97
C SER A 291 27.24 6.01 -4.35
N ARG A 292 26.29 5.62 -3.49
CA ARG A 292 25.55 6.53 -2.60
C ARG A 292 26.28 6.82 -1.29
N TYR A 293 27.51 6.31 -1.15
CA TYR A 293 28.39 6.55 -0.02
C TYR A 293 29.56 7.42 -0.42
N MET A 294 29.85 8.40 0.43
CA MET A 294 31.04 9.24 0.33
C MET A 294 31.83 9.14 1.63
N VAL A 295 33.06 8.65 1.54
CA VAL A 295 33.99 8.60 2.69
C VAL A 295 35.21 9.45 2.40
N VAL A 296 35.44 10.47 3.23
CA VAL A 296 36.58 11.37 3.10
C VAL A 296 37.52 11.20 4.30
N GLU A 297 38.73 10.73 4.04
CA GLU A 297 39.82 10.66 5.01
C GLU A 297 40.58 11.99 4.99
N VAL A 298 40.58 12.73 6.10
CA VAL A 298 41.36 13.97 6.27
C VAL A 298 42.60 13.74 7.13
N LYS A 299 43.66 14.53 6.90
CA LYS A 299 44.92 14.51 7.63
C LYS A 299 45.39 15.91 7.96
#